data_AF-A0A077ZC87-F1
#
_entry.id   AF-A0A077ZC87-F1
#
_cell.length_a   1.000
_cell.length_b   1.000
_cell.length_c   1.000
_cell.angle_alpha   90.00
_cell.angle_beta   90.00
_cell.angle_gamma   90.00
#
_symmetry.space_group_name_H-M   'P 1'
#
loop_
_entity.id
_entity.type
_entity.pdbx_description
1 polymer ?
#
loop_
_entity_poly.entity_id
_entity_poly.type
_entity_poly.pdbx_seq_one_letter_code
_entity_poly.pdbx_strand_id
1 'polypeptide(L)'
;MRVESCWTGKALELDEQDRQLIGESWRKIGDHALWAQRLFAKLFICCPPLAKAMSMSQLCGKDLLNNVRFRDFCHRFAEFWRNLIALLCDSDREEDWLKAVESIRLLGQRHSQNSKVTFEAPVWLRMKNEIVLSITGFSDIRRDRVCLSWNRLLMFTIAEMKHAFNEGVRRRSSPFLRSNTYHFEQAIHGHSFACQTDSPAAPHMDNVDQSNDAE
;
A
#
# COMPACT_ATOMS: atom_id res chain seq x y z
N MET A 1 1.34 20.03 -5.50
CA MET A 1 2.13 19.31 -4.48
C MET A 1 3.44 18.84 -5.08
N ARG A 2 4.57 19.06 -4.38
CA ARG A 2 5.87 18.47 -4.72
C ARG A 2 6.42 17.76 -3.49
N VAL A 3 6.64 16.46 -3.59
CA VAL A 3 7.24 15.64 -2.53
C VAL A 3 8.61 15.20 -3.00
N GLU A 4 9.66 15.71 -2.36
CA GLU A 4 11.03 15.31 -2.67
C GLU A 4 11.48 14.18 -1.75
N SER A 5 12.06 13.14 -2.32
CA SER A 5 12.70 12.09 -1.55
C SER A 5 14.17 12.41 -1.33
N CYS A 6 14.56 12.57 -0.07
CA CYS A 6 15.96 12.68 0.32
C CYS A 6 16.76 11.40 0.05
N TRP A 7 16.10 10.25 -0.15
CA TRP A 7 16.77 8.97 -0.37
C TRP A 7 17.07 8.68 -1.84
N THR A 8 16.15 9.01 -2.73
CA THR A 8 16.31 8.72 -4.17
C THR A 8 16.67 9.93 -5.01
N GLY A 9 16.56 11.14 -4.45
CA GLY A 9 16.68 12.40 -5.19
C GLY A 9 15.55 12.63 -6.20
N LYS A 10 14.49 11.80 -6.16
CA LYS A 10 13.32 11.95 -7.03
C LYS A 10 12.28 12.83 -6.37
N ALA A 11 11.54 13.55 -7.20
CA ALA A 11 10.36 14.30 -6.79
C ALA A 11 9.10 13.67 -7.37
N LEU A 12 8.05 13.61 -6.55
CA LEU A 12 6.67 13.41 -7.01
C LEU A 12 6.03 14.79 -7.14
N GLU A 13 5.73 15.18 -8.38
CA GLU A 13 4.98 16.39 -8.68
C GLU A 13 3.58 15.98 -9.15
N LEU A 14 2.58 16.34 -8.35
CA LEU A 14 1.16 16.20 -8.68
C LEU A 14 0.51 17.56 -8.48
N ASP A 15 -0.09 18.11 -9.55
CA ASP A 15 -0.95 19.28 -9.41
C ASP A 15 -2.29 18.91 -8.76
N GLU A 16 -3.12 19.90 -8.44
CA GLU A 16 -4.42 19.66 -7.80
C GLU A 16 -5.30 18.71 -8.64
N GLN A 17 -5.25 18.87 -9.96
CA GLN A 17 -6.04 18.07 -10.87
C GLN A 17 -5.54 16.62 -10.93
N ASP A 18 -4.23 16.38 -10.89
CA ASP A 18 -3.65 15.04 -10.80
C ASP A 18 -4.13 14.31 -9.54
N ARG A 19 -4.14 15.00 -8.38
CA ARG A 19 -4.64 14.44 -7.12
C ARG A 19 -6.12 14.07 -7.22
N GLN A 20 -6.95 14.97 -7.76
CA GLN A 20 -8.38 14.72 -7.97
C GLN A 20 -8.62 13.52 -8.90
N LEU A 21 -7.91 13.44 -10.03
CA LEU A 21 -8.05 12.33 -10.98
C LEU A 21 -7.66 10.99 -10.35
N ILE A 22 -6.58 10.94 -9.56
CA ILE A 22 -6.17 9.74 -8.83
C ILE A 22 -7.23 9.36 -7.79
N GLY A 23 -7.66 10.31 -6.95
CA GLY A 23 -8.64 10.06 -5.89
C GLY A 23 -10.01 9.62 -6.44
N GLU A 24 -10.49 10.23 -7.51
CA GLU A 24 -11.76 9.85 -8.16
C GLU A 24 -11.67 8.47 -8.82
N SER A 25 -10.63 8.21 -9.60
CA SER A 25 -10.46 6.90 -10.26
C SER A 25 -10.24 5.78 -9.26
N TRP A 26 -9.56 6.04 -8.14
CA TRP A 26 -9.46 5.08 -7.03
C TRP A 26 -10.82 4.78 -6.39
N ARG A 27 -11.64 5.81 -6.11
CA ARG A 27 -12.97 5.65 -5.52
C ARG A 27 -13.93 4.89 -6.45
N LYS A 28 -13.83 5.11 -7.77
CA LYS A 28 -14.68 4.43 -8.78
C LYS A 28 -14.54 2.91 -8.80
N ILE A 29 -13.46 2.34 -8.28
CA ILE A 29 -13.24 0.89 -8.21
C ILE A 29 -14.27 0.19 -7.31
N GLY A 30 -14.71 0.85 -6.23
CA GLY A 30 -15.58 0.25 -5.22
C GLY A 30 -14.82 -0.72 -4.32
N ASP A 31 -14.99 -2.03 -4.51
CA ASP A 31 -14.33 -3.04 -3.69
C ASP A 31 -12.85 -3.19 -4.07
N HIS A 32 -11.98 -2.48 -3.35
CA HIS A 32 -10.52 -2.50 -3.57
C HIS A 32 -9.89 -3.87 -3.28
N ALA A 33 -10.43 -4.66 -2.35
CA ALA A 33 -9.88 -5.98 -2.04
C ALA A 33 -10.18 -6.96 -3.18
N LEU A 34 -11.38 -6.92 -3.74
CA LEU A 34 -11.76 -7.69 -4.92
C LEU A 34 -11.00 -7.23 -6.17
N TRP A 35 -10.78 -5.92 -6.34
CA TRP A 35 -9.91 -5.39 -7.39
C TRP A 35 -8.50 -5.96 -7.30
N ALA A 36 -7.89 -5.95 -6.11
CA ALA A 36 -6.57 -6.51 -5.89
C ALA A 36 -6.54 -8.02 -6.19
N GLN A 37 -7.57 -8.78 -5.81
CA GLN A 37 -7.67 -10.20 -6.15
C GLN A 37 -7.69 -10.42 -7.67
N ARG A 38 -8.50 -9.66 -8.42
CA ARG A 38 -8.57 -9.74 -9.88
C ARG A 38 -7.24 -9.36 -10.55
N LEU A 39 -6.62 -8.28 -10.07
CA LEU A 39 -5.30 -7.82 -10.54
C LEU A 39 -4.23 -8.90 -10.37
N PHE A 40 -4.10 -9.46 -9.16
CA PHE A 40 -3.06 -10.45 -8.89
C PHE A 40 -3.34 -11.82 -9.51
N ALA A 41 -4.61 -12.22 -9.63
CA ALA A 41 -4.97 -13.41 -10.39
C ALA A 41 -4.51 -13.29 -11.86
N LYS A 42 -4.72 -12.12 -12.49
CA LYS A 42 -4.22 -11.83 -13.84
C LYS A 42 -2.69 -11.80 -13.89
N LEU A 43 -2.05 -11.13 -12.94
CA LEU A 43 -0.59 -11.03 -12.89
C LEU A 43 0.08 -12.40 -12.71
N PHE A 44 -0.49 -13.32 -11.94
CA PHE A 44 0.08 -14.65 -11.76
C PHE A 44 0.05 -15.49 -13.04
N ILE A 45 -0.95 -15.29 -13.90
CA ILE A 45 -1.01 -15.91 -15.22
C ILE A 45 0.07 -15.32 -16.14
N CYS A 46 0.18 -13.99 -16.19
CA CYS A 46 1.09 -13.31 -17.11
C CYS A 46 2.54 -13.18 -16.60
N CYS A 47 2.79 -13.42 -15.32
CA CYS A 47 4.08 -13.30 -14.66
C CYS A 47 4.29 -14.46 -13.65
N PRO A 48 4.56 -15.70 -14.14
CA PRO A 48 4.80 -16.85 -13.28
C PRO A 48 5.90 -16.67 -12.20
N PRO A 49 7.00 -15.92 -12.46
CA PRO A 49 8.00 -15.64 -11.42
C PRO A 49 7.41 -14.94 -10.19
N LEU A 50 6.44 -14.04 -10.36
CA LEU A 50 5.76 -13.36 -9.24
C LEU A 50 4.96 -14.36 -8.40
N ALA A 51 4.19 -15.23 -9.05
CA ALA A 51 3.42 -16.28 -8.36
C ALA A 51 4.34 -17.23 -7.56
N LYS A 52 5.51 -17.58 -8.13
CA LYS A 52 6.53 -18.39 -7.47
C LYS A 52 7.13 -17.67 -6.25
N ALA A 53 7.48 -16.39 -6.38
CA ALA A 53 8.02 -15.58 -5.28
C ALA A 53 7.03 -15.50 -4.09
N MET A 54 5.74 -15.44 -4.40
CA MET A 54 4.65 -15.42 -3.43
C MET A 54 4.24 -16.81 -2.91
N SER A 55 4.88 -17.89 -3.40
CA SER A 55 4.54 -19.28 -3.06
C SER A 55 3.08 -19.64 -3.37
N MET A 56 2.56 -19.12 -4.48
CA MET A 56 1.18 -19.31 -4.96
C MET A 56 1.13 -19.94 -6.36
N SER A 57 2.26 -20.40 -6.90
CA SER A 57 2.35 -20.94 -8.26
C SER A 57 1.54 -22.23 -8.49
N GLN A 58 1.10 -22.90 -7.42
CA GLN A 58 0.29 -24.12 -7.49
C GLN A 58 -1.22 -23.84 -7.38
N LEU A 59 -1.62 -22.59 -7.14
CA LEU A 59 -3.01 -22.20 -6.99
C LEU A 59 -3.50 -21.56 -8.29
N CYS A 60 -4.70 -21.92 -8.75
CA CYS A 60 -5.32 -21.31 -9.92
C CYS A 60 -6.84 -21.23 -9.75
N GLY A 61 -7.50 -20.46 -10.62
CA GLY A 61 -8.96 -20.35 -10.67
C GLY A 61 -9.60 -20.09 -9.30
N LYS A 62 -10.60 -20.90 -8.94
CA LYS A 62 -11.34 -20.78 -7.68
C LYS A 62 -10.47 -21.07 -6.45
N ASP A 63 -9.49 -21.97 -6.55
CA ASP A 63 -8.63 -22.34 -5.41
C ASP A 63 -7.74 -21.16 -4.99
N LEU A 64 -7.26 -20.37 -5.95
CA LEU A 64 -6.54 -19.13 -5.67
C LEU A 64 -7.46 -18.11 -4.98
N LEU A 65 -8.66 -17.88 -5.53
CA LEU A 65 -9.60 -16.88 -5.00
C LEU A 65 -10.11 -17.22 -3.59
N ASN A 66 -10.21 -18.52 -3.27
CA ASN A 66 -10.62 -18.99 -1.95
C ASN A 66 -9.46 -19.11 -0.95
N ASN A 67 -8.21 -18.97 -1.40
CA ASN A 67 -7.05 -19.10 -0.52
C ASN A 67 -6.97 -17.92 0.46
N VAL A 68 -7.03 -18.20 1.77
CA VAL A 68 -7.02 -17.19 2.84
C VAL A 68 -5.77 -16.30 2.75
N ARG A 69 -4.58 -16.89 2.55
CA ARG A 69 -3.32 -16.13 2.45
C ARG A 69 -3.31 -15.19 1.24
N PHE A 70 -3.90 -15.60 0.11
CA PHE A 70 -4.06 -14.74 -1.06
C PHE A 70 -5.02 -13.59 -0.79
N ARG A 71 -6.20 -13.88 -0.22
CA ARG A 71 -7.18 -12.85 0.15
C ARG A 71 -6.57 -11.84 1.12
N ASP A 72 -5.89 -12.29 2.18
CA ASP A 72 -5.23 -11.40 3.14
C ASP A 72 -4.15 -10.54 2.50
N PHE A 73 -3.40 -11.10 1.55
CA PHE A 73 -2.42 -10.32 0.78
C PHE A 73 -3.10 -9.22 -0.04
N CYS A 74 -4.19 -9.55 -0.74
CA CYS A 74 -4.95 -8.58 -1.53
C CYS A 74 -5.57 -7.48 -0.66
N HIS A 75 -6.07 -7.81 0.54
CA HIS A 75 -6.54 -6.81 1.50
C HIS A 75 -5.41 -5.86 1.91
N ARG A 76 -4.26 -6.39 2.38
CA ARG A 76 -3.11 -5.54 2.76
C ARG A 76 -2.62 -4.67 1.61
N PHE A 77 -2.64 -5.19 0.39
CA PHE A 77 -2.28 -4.42 -0.81
C PHE A 77 -3.26 -3.28 -1.08
N ALA A 78 -4.57 -3.53 -0.98
CA ALA A 78 -5.60 -2.52 -1.12
C ALA A 78 -5.51 -1.46 -0.02
N GLU A 79 -5.28 -1.86 1.24
CA GLU A 79 -5.10 -0.95 2.37
C GLU A 79 -3.87 -0.06 2.22
N PHE A 80 -2.75 -0.61 1.74
CA PHE A 80 -1.56 0.17 1.44
C PHE A 80 -1.88 1.30 0.46
N TRP A 81 -2.55 1.01 -0.65
CA TRP A 81 -2.92 2.03 -1.65
C TRP A 81 -3.94 3.02 -1.12
N ARG A 82 -4.96 2.55 -0.38
CA ARG A 82 -5.94 3.44 0.27
C ARG A 82 -5.25 4.46 1.18
N ASN A 83 -4.35 3.99 2.05
CA ASN A 83 -3.62 4.86 2.97
C ASN A 83 -2.67 5.79 2.22
N LEU A 84 -1.99 5.30 1.18
CA LEU A 84 -1.08 6.12 0.39
C LEU A 84 -1.82 7.25 -0.35
N ILE A 85 -2.99 6.97 -0.91
CA ILE A 85 -3.84 7.95 -1.60
C ILE A 85 -4.41 8.95 -0.60
N ALA A 86 -4.88 8.51 0.57
CA ALA A 86 -5.36 9.42 1.61
C ALA A 86 -4.27 10.41 2.04
N LEU A 87 -3.02 9.94 2.20
CA LEU A 87 -1.90 10.78 2.60
C LEU A 87 -1.41 11.72 1.48
N LEU A 88 -1.43 11.30 0.21
CA LEU A 88 -0.85 12.07 -0.90
C LEU A 88 -1.86 12.88 -1.72
N CYS A 89 -3.10 12.44 -1.79
CA CYS A 89 -4.13 13.02 -2.65
C CYS A 89 -5.21 13.76 -1.86
N ASP A 90 -5.52 13.30 -0.65
CA ASP A 90 -6.59 13.87 0.18
C ASP A 90 -6.07 14.80 1.29
N SER A 91 -4.75 14.83 1.53
CA SER A 91 -4.11 15.70 2.53
C SER A 91 -3.21 16.76 1.89
N ASP A 92 -3.29 17.97 2.45
CA ASP A 92 -2.43 19.12 2.14
C ASP A 92 -1.28 19.30 3.15
N ARG A 93 -1.15 18.40 4.12
CA ARG A 93 -0.13 18.49 5.18
C ARG A 93 1.17 17.82 4.74
N GLU A 94 2.27 18.55 4.81
CA GLU A 94 3.61 18.03 4.48
C GLU A 94 4.00 16.79 5.31
N GLU A 95 3.62 16.75 6.59
CA GLU A 95 3.87 15.60 7.46
C GLU A 95 3.22 14.30 6.95
N ASP A 96 2.05 14.39 6.30
CA ASP A 96 1.35 13.23 5.76
C ASP A 96 2.07 12.69 4.53
N TRP A 97 2.69 13.59 3.75
CA TRP A 97 3.53 13.20 2.61
C TRP A 97 4.79 12.49 3.08
N LEU A 98 5.41 12.94 4.18
CA LEU A 98 6.55 12.23 4.79
C LEU A 98 6.14 10.83 5.28
N LYS A 99 4.97 10.70 5.94
CA LYS A 99 4.41 9.39 6.35
C LYS A 99 4.15 8.49 5.15
N ALA A 100 3.69 9.03 4.02
CA ALA A 100 3.50 8.28 2.79
C ALA A 100 4.82 7.72 2.25
N VAL A 101 5.88 8.55 2.19
CA VAL A 101 7.21 8.10 1.77
C VAL A 101 7.76 7.03 2.72
N GLU A 102 7.63 7.23 4.03
CA GLU A 102 8.05 6.25 5.04
C GLU A 102 7.33 4.91 4.87
N SER A 103 6.02 4.93 4.65
CA SER A 103 5.21 3.72 4.39
C SER A 103 5.69 2.95 3.16
N ILE A 104 6.00 3.65 2.05
CA ILE A 104 6.56 3.03 0.84
C ILE A 104 7.92 2.40 1.12
N ARG A 105 8.78 3.10 1.86
CA ARG A 105 10.13 2.62 2.19
C ARG A 105 10.09 1.40 3.11
N LEU A 106 9.21 1.41 4.12
CA LEU A 106 9.01 0.27 5.02
C LEU A 106 8.54 -0.97 4.25
N LEU A 107 7.66 -0.80 3.25
CA LEU A 107 7.24 -1.88 2.37
C LEU A 107 8.43 -2.46 1.58
N GLY A 108 9.29 -1.59 1.03
CA GLY A 108 10.51 -2.00 0.34
C GLY A 108 11.47 -2.77 1.25
N GLN A 109 11.70 -2.28 2.48
CA GLN A 109 12.52 -2.96 3.49
C GLN A 109 11.95 -4.33 3.87
N ARG A 110 10.63 -4.44 4.10
CA ARG A 110 9.98 -5.71 4.42
C ARG A 110 10.13 -6.72 3.28
N HIS A 111 9.91 -6.30 2.04
CA HIS A 111 10.13 -7.17 0.89
C HIS A 111 11.58 -7.57 0.73
N SER A 112 12.53 -6.71 1.13
CA SER A 112 13.94 -7.06 1.13
C SER A 112 14.22 -8.26 2.01
N GLN A 113 13.47 -8.53 3.09
CA GLN A 113 13.72 -9.67 3.99
C GLN A 113 13.42 -11.02 3.35
N ASN A 114 12.58 -11.07 2.30
CA ASN A 114 12.26 -12.30 1.58
C ASN A 114 13.25 -12.56 0.44
N SER A 115 14.10 -13.57 0.57
CA SER A 115 15.11 -13.94 -0.45
C SER A 115 14.51 -14.38 -1.80
N LYS A 116 13.22 -14.75 -1.84
CA LYS A 116 12.52 -15.12 -3.08
C LYS A 116 12.00 -13.92 -3.87
N VAL A 117 11.94 -12.74 -3.26
CA VAL A 117 11.46 -11.52 -3.94
C VAL A 117 12.65 -10.84 -4.61
N THR A 118 12.49 -10.51 -5.89
CA THR A 118 13.49 -9.75 -6.67
C THR A 118 12.89 -8.44 -7.16
N PHE A 119 13.73 -7.42 -7.35
CA PHE A 119 13.33 -6.14 -7.94
C PHE A 119 13.59 -6.08 -9.45
N GLU A 120 13.18 -7.12 -10.16
CA GLU A 120 13.40 -7.26 -11.60
C GLU A 120 12.54 -6.29 -12.41
N ALA A 121 13.17 -5.46 -13.24
CA ALA A 121 12.49 -4.42 -14.00
C ALA A 121 11.30 -4.93 -14.83
N PRO A 122 11.36 -6.08 -15.53
CA PRO A 122 10.22 -6.60 -16.28
C PRO A 122 8.97 -6.90 -15.42
N VAL A 123 9.17 -7.44 -14.21
CA VAL A 123 8.08 -7.80 -13.29
C VAL A 123 7.37 -6.55 -12.79
N TRP A 124 8.13 -5.57 -12.32
CA TRP A 124 7.57 -4.32 -11.79
C TRP A 124 6.96 -3.44 -12.88
N LEU A 125 7.54 -3.42 -14.08
CA LEU A 125 6.97 -2.71 -15.22
C LEU A 125 5.63 -3.33 -15.64
N ARG A 126 5.55 -4.67 -15.68
CA ARG A 126 4.29 -5.38 -15.93
C ARG A 126 3.27 -5.05 -14.84
N MET A 127 3.63 -5.17 -13.56
CA MET A 127 2.74 -4.84 -12.44
C MET A 127 2.22 -3.40 -12.53
N LYS A 128 3.10 -2.42 -12.78
CA LYS A 128 2.71 -1.02 -12.98
C LYS A 128 1.68 -0.86 -14.08
N ASN A 129 1.93 -1.46 -15.25
CA ASN A 129 1.04 -1.32 -16.40
C ASN A 129 -0.32 -1.98 -16.15
N GLU A 130 -0.35 -3.14 -15.49
CA GLU A 130 -1.61 -3.80 -15.12
C GLU A 130 -2.39 -3.02 -14.05
N ILE A 131 -1.70 -2.37 -13.09
CA ILE A 131 -2.36 -1.48 -12.12
C ILE A 131 -3.05 -0.34 -12.88
N VAL A 132 -2.31 0.41 -13.71
CA VAL A 132 -2.89 1.54 -14.48
C VAL A 132 -4.08 1.07 -15.31
N LEU A 133 -3.91 0.00 -16.11
CA LEU A 133 -4.97 -0.54 -16.95
C LEU A 133 -6.19 -0.97 -16.13
N SER A 134 -5.98 -1.60 -14.97
CA SER A 134 -7.08 -2.10 -14.11
C SER A 134 -7.87 -0.99 -13.41
N ILE A 135 -7.25 0.19 -13.20
CA ILE A 135 -7.89 1.33 -12.54
C ILE A 135 -8.57 2.22 -13.58
N THR A 136 -7.90 2.52 -14.68
CA THR A 136 -8.38 3.50 -15.66
C THR A 136 -9.19 2.88 -16.79
N GLY A 137 -9.02 1.59 -17.06
CA GLY A 137 -9.59 0.91 -18.23
C GLY A 137 -8.91 1.28 -19.55
N PHE A 138 -7.95 2.21 -19.55
CA PHE A 138 -7.25 2.66 -20.75
C PHE A 138 -5.91 1.95 -20.92
N SER A 139 -5.64 1.49 -22.14
CA SER A 139 -4.34 0.92 -22.52
C SER A 139 -3.33 1.99 -22.96
N ASP A 140 -3.81 3.16 -23.44
CA ASP A 140 -2.94 4.24 -23.88
C ASP A 140 -2.49 5.13 -22.71
N ILE A 141 -1.44 4.64 -22.05
CA ILE A 141 -0.74 5.32 -20.95
C ILE A 141 -0.25 6.73 -21.33
N ARG A 142 -0.01 7.02 -22.61
CA ARG A 142 0.68 8.24 -23.04
C ARG A 142 -0.25 9.41 -23.32
N ARG A 143 -1.54 9.16 -23.52
CA ARG A 143 -2.50 10.20 -23.95
C ARG A 143 -3.54 10.55 -22.90
N ASP A 144 -3.93 9.59 -22.09
CA ASP A 144 -4.95 9.81 -21.09
C ASP A 144 -4.37 10.46 -19.82
N ARG A 145 -4.99 11.56 -19.37
CA ARG A 145 -4.48 12.34 -18.22
C ARG A 145 -4.52 11.52 -16.94
N VAL A 146 -5.57 10.73 -16.72
CA VAL A 146 -5.70 9.86 -15.55
C VAL A 146 -4.55 8.84 -15.53
N CYS A 147 -4.25 8.23 -16.68
CA CYS A 147 -3.11 7.35 -16.82
C CYS A 147 -1.78 8.04 -16.51
N LEU A 148 -1.56 9.27 -16.98
CA LEU A 148 -0.34 10.01 -16.71
C LEU A 148 -0.17 10.30 -15.21
N SER A 149 -1.23 10.76 -14.53
CA SER A 149 -1.21 11.02 -13.08
C SER A 149 -0.88 9.75 -12.28
N TRP A 150 -1.55 8.62 -12.58
CA TRP A 150 -1.22 7.33 -11.95
C TRP A 150 0.21 6.88 -12.22
N ASN A 151 0.71 7.07 -13.44
CA ASN A 151 2.08 6.69 -13.78
C ASN A 151 3.11 7.50 -12.99
N ARG A 152 2.90 8.81 -12.77
CA ARG A 152 3.78 9.62 -11.91
C ARG A 152 3.84 9.04 -10.50
N LEU A 153 2.68 8.80 -9.88
CA LEU A 153 2.58 8.23 -8.54
C LEU A 153 3.23 6.84 -8.44
N LEU A 154 2.93 5.95 -9.38
CA LEU A 154 3.48 4.58 -9.39
C LEU A 154 5.00 4.59 -9.61
N MET A 155 5.51 5.43 -10.51
CA MET A 155 6.96 5.52 -10.77
C MET A 155 7.72 6.04 -9.55
N PHE A 156 7.15 7.01 -8.83
CA PHE A 156 7.71 7.47 -7.56
C PHE A 156 7.71 6.34 -6.51
N THR A 157 6.55 5.69 -6.32
CA THR A 157 6.38 4.57 -5.38
C THR A 157 7.37 3.43 -5.65
N ILE A 158 7.51 3.02 -6.91
CA ILE A 158 8.44 1.97 -7.33
C ILE A 158 9.88 2.38 -7.06
N ALA A 159 10.24 3.65 -7.29
CA ALA A 159 11.59 4.12 -7.06
C ALA A 159 11.98 4.12 -5.57
N GLU A 160 11.09 4.63 -4.70
CA GLU A 160 11.29 4.61 -3.25
C GLU A 160 11.37 3.18 -2.71
N MET A 161 10.42 2.34 -3.09
CA MET A 161 10.38 0.95 -2.67
C MET A 161 11.61 0.18 -3.14
N LYS A 162 12.05 0.37 -4.39
CA LYS A 162 13.27 -0.26 -4.94
C LYS A 162 14.51 0.18 -4.19
N HIS A 163 14.64 1.47 -3.90
CA HIS A 163 15.79 1.98 -3.18
C HIS A 163 15.86 1.37 -1.78
N ALA A 164 14.75 1.40 -1.04
CA ALA A 164 14.66 0.82 0.30
C ALA A 164 14.88 -0.70 0.29
N PHE A 165 14.36 -1.40 -0.73
CA PHE A 165 14.60 -2.83 -0.95
C PHE A 165 16.10 -3.13 -1.13
N ASN A 166 16.78 -2.40 -2.02
CA ASN A 166 18.20 -2.59 -2.29
C ASN A 166 19.07 -2.27 -1.07
N GLU A 167 18.68 -1.28 -0.27
CA GLU A 167 19.33 -0.98 1.00
C GLU A 167 19.21 -2.15 1.99
N GLY A 168 18.01 -2.72 2.13
CA GLY A 168 17.79 -3.91 2.96
C GLY A 168 18.55 -5.15 2.47
N VAL A 169 18.63 -5.37 1.15
CA VAL A 169 19.45 -6.44 0.57
C VAL A 169 20.94 -6.23 0.92
N ARG A 170 21.48 -5.02 0.74
CA ARG A 170 22.88 -4.70 1.10
C ARG A 170 23.17 -4.96 2.58
N ARG A 171 22.25 -4.59 3.48
CA ARG A 171 22.39 -4.84 4.93
C ARG A 171 22.45 -6.33 5.27
N ARG A 172 21.66 -7.17 4.60
CA ARG A 172 21.68 -8.63 4.84
C ARG A 172 22.95 -9.32 4.32
N SER A 173 23.48 -8.83 3.20
CA SER A 173 24.66 -9.38 2.53
C SER A 173 25.99 -8.91 3.14
N SER A 174 25.99 -7.84 3.93
CA SER A 174 27.19 -7.35 4.60
C SER A 174 27.32 -7.96 6.01
N PRO A 175 28.38 -8.74 6.30
CA PRO A 175 28.66 -9.24 7.65
C PRO A 175 28.84 -8.10 8.68
N PHE A 176 29.41 -6.97 8.24
CA PHE A 176 29.76 -5.84 9.10
C PHE A 176 28.56 -4.99 9.54
N LEU A 177 27.43 -5.05 8.82
CA LEU A 177 26.22 -4.28 9.17
C LEU A 177 25.29 -5.01 10.14
N ARG A 178 25.47 -6.33 10.34
CA ARG A 178 24.67 -7.12 11.29
C ARG A 178 24.95 -6.77 12.76
N SER A 179 26.12 -6.19 13.06
CA SER A 179 26.53 -5.94 14.44
C SER A 179 25.85 -4.73 15.10
N ASN A 180 25.21 -3.84 14.33
CA ASN A 180 24.50 -2.66 14.88
C ASN A 180 22.97 -2.80 14.88
N THR A 181 22.42 -3.94 14.44
CA THR A 181 20.95 -4.08 14.21
C THR A 181 20.17 -4.62 15.41
N TYR A 182 20.84 -5.23 16.40
CA TYR A 182 20.18 -5.71 17.62
C TYR A 182 19.57 -4.60 18.49
N HIS A 183 19.94 -3.33 18.27
CA HIS A 183 19.34 -2.19 18.96
C HIS A 183 18.13 -1.56 18.24
N PHE A 184 17.91 -1.83 16.96
CA PHE A 184 16.78 -1.23 16.21
C PHE A 184 15.54 -2.12 16.22
N GLU A 185 15.70 -3.46 16.28
CA GLU A 185 14.56 -4.39 16.30
C GLU A 185 13.80 -4.39 17.65
N GLN A 186 14.47 -4.03 18.76
CA GLN A 186 13.81 -3.81 20.06
C GLN A 186 12.95 -2.55 20.09
N ALA A 187 13.25 -1.53 19.27
CA ALA A 187 12.42 -0.34 19.16
C ALA A 187 11.14 -0.56 18.35
N ILE A 188 11.13 -1.55 17.43
CA ILE A 188 9.98 -1.83 16.55
C ILE A 188 9.02 -2.86 17.18
N HIS A 189 9.52 -3.76 18.03
CA HIS A 189 8.68 -4.75 18.74
C HIS A 189 8.10 -4.23 20.08
N GLY A 190 8.38 -2.97 20.44
CA GLY A 190 7.88 -2.29 21.65
C GLY A 190 6.53 -1.59 21.49
N HIS A 191 6.01 -1.40 20.27
CA HIS A 191 4.66 -0.87 20.06
C HIS A 191 3.64 -1.98 19.90
N SER A 192 3.41 -2.69 21.00
CA SER A 192 2.13 -3.32 21.28
C SER A 192 1.09 -2.21 21.43
N PHE A 193 0.33 -1.90 20.37
CA PHE A 193 -0.95 -1.20 20.54
C PHE A 193 -1.98 -2.22 21.02
N ALA A 194 -1.82 -2.63 22.28
CA ALA A 194 -2.96 -3.03 23.09
C ALA A 194 -3.86 -1.80 23.23
N CYS A 195 -5.06 -1.87 22.65
CA CYS A 195 -6.08 -0.86 22.82
C CYS A 195 -6.54 -0.91 24.28
N GLN A 196 -5.96 -0.06 25.13
CA GLN A 196 -6.50 0.23 26.47
C GLN A 196 -7.74 1.10 26.27
N THR A 197 -8.90 0.49 26.49
CA THR A 197 -10.19 1.17 26.61
C THR A 197 -10.25 1.85 27.97
N ASP A 198 -9.84 3.12 28.03
CA ASP A 198 -10.18 4.00 29.16
C ASP A 198 -11.23 5.02 28.69
N SER A 199 -12.48 4.74 29.07
CA SER A 199 -13.60 5.70 28.98
C SER A 199 -13.45 6.78 30.05
N PRO A 200 -13.55 8.07 29.70
CA PRO A 200 -13.85 9.12 30.66
C PRO A 200 -15.36 9.38 30.73
N ALA A 201 -15.82 9.53 31.96
CA ALA A 201 -17.20 9.72 32.38
C ALA A 201 -17.81 11.09 32.02
N ALA A 202 -19.14 11.11 32.16
CA ALA A 202 -20.06 12.22 32.50
C ALA A 202 -20.87 12.86 31.34
N PRO A 203 -22.08 13.40 31.62
CA PRO A 203 -23.10 12.94 32.56
C PRO A 203 -24.55 12.98 32.00
N HIS A 204 -25.39 12.08 32.53
CA HIS A 204 -26.73 12.32 33.08
C HIS A 204 -27.66 13.36 32.39
N MET A 205 -28.74 12.89 31.75
CA MET A 205 -30.10 13.44 31.88
C MET A 205 -31.09 12.46 31.23
N ASP A 206 -31.80 11.69 32.03
CA ASP A 206 -33.15 11.21 31.71
C ASP A 206 -33.87 11.01 33.05
N ASN A 207 -34.84 11.88 33.30
CA ASN A 207 -35.86 11.75 34.33
C ASN A 207 -37.05 12.59 33.84
N VAL A 208 -37.93 11.97 33.04
CA VAL A 208 -39.33 12.36 33.01
C VAL A 208 -40.13 11.07 33.15
N ASP A 209 -40.66 10.99 34.35
CA ASP A 209 -41.47 9.95 34.93
C ASP A 209 -42.91 10.05 34.42
N GLN A 210 -43.69 9.00 34.66
CA GLN A 210 -45.16 8.93 34.71
C GLN A 210 -45.92 8.64 33.40
N SER A 211 -46.25 7.36 33.24
CA SER A 211 -47.64 6.95 33.02
C SER A 211 -47.90 5.60 33.72
N ASN A 212 -48.36 5.70 34.96
CA ASN A 212 -49.01 4.60 35.67
C ASN A 212 -50.52 4.67 35.43
N ASP A 213 -51.09 3.50 35.20
CA ASP A 213 -52.39 3.00 35.71
C ASP A 213 -53.65 3.78 35.30
N ALA A 214 -54.53 3.21 34.48
CA ALA A 214 -55.57 2.24 34.86
C ALA A 214 -56.68 2.88 35.73
N GLU A 215 -57.90 2.79 35.18
CA GLU A 215 -59.20 3.39 35.56
C GLU A 215 -59.47 4.85 35.13
#